data_AF-A0A5A9XR09-F1
#
_entry.id   AF-A0A5A9XR09-F1
#
_cell.length_a   1.000
_cell.length_b   1.000
_cell.length_c   1.000
_cell.angle_alpha   90.00
_cell.angle_beta   90.00
_cell.angle_gamma   90.00
#
_symmetry.space_group_name_H-M   'P 1'
#
loop_
_entity.id
_entity.type
_entity.pdbx_description
1 polymer ?
#
loop_
_entity_poly.entity_id
_entity_poly.type
_entity_poly.pdbx_seq_one_letter_code
_entity_poly.pdbx_strand_id
1 'polypeptide(L)'
;MGREELRIGSLAEGIDAYAVSHNLDVWKNDECLECAYLPICFGGCRFLSLLRTGAIDGVDCRRAYLDAALEQLVRQDLAMGRSWHSGVVNFVNILLMDVTL
;
A
#
# COMPACT_ATOMS: atom_id res chain seq x y z
N MET A 1 -7.98 2.74 -19.43
CA MET A 1 -9.37 2.37 -19.74
C MET A 1 -10.25 2.90 -18.62
N GLY A 2 -11.20 3.79 -18.94
CA GLY A 2 -12.26 4.17 -18.01
C GLY A 2 -13.41 3.17 -18.08
N ARG A 3 -14.18 3.07 -17.00
CA ARG A 3 -15.36 2.22 -16.86
C ARG A 3 -16.50 3.10 -16.39
N GLU A 4 -17.66 3.00 -17.04
CA GLU A 4 -18.80 3.87 -16.72
C GLU A 4 -19.29 3.60 -15.29
N GLU A 5 -19.23 2.34 -14.86
CA GLU A 5 -19.58 1.89 -13.51
C GLU A 5 -18.63 2.42 -12.41
N LEU A 6 -17.46 2.94 -12.77
CA LEU A 6 -16.48 3.55 -11.87
C LEU A 6 -16.35 5.07 -12.10
N ARG A 7 -17.23 5.68 -12.90
CA ARG A 7 -17.22 7.12 -13.13
C ARG A 7 -17.60 7.85 -11.84
N ILE A 8 -16.82 8.86 -11.47
CA ILE A 8 -17.05 9.68 -10.27
C ILE A 8 -17.38 11.14 -10.57
N GLY A 9 -17.62 11.50 -11.84
CA GLY A 9 -17.92 12.87 -12.25
C GLY A 9 -16.98 13.40 -13.34
N SER A 10 -16.85 14.71 -13.42
CA SER A 10 -16.08 15.42 -14.46
C SER A 10 -15.40 16.67 -13.89
N LEU A 11 -14.38 17.21 -14.57
CA LEU A 11 -13.73 18.45 -14.12
C LEU A 11 -14.70 19.65 -14.10
N ALA A 12 -15.76 19.60 -14.90
CA ALA A 12 -16.75 20.67 -14.97
C ALA A 12 -17.82 20.57 -13.86
N GLU A 13 -18.21 19.35 -13.50
CA GLU A 13 -19.32 19.09 -12.55
C GLU A 13 -18.82 18.74 -11.15
N GLY A 14 -17.53 18.49 -10.99
CA GLY A 14 -16.92 18.04 -9.74
C GLY A 14 -16.89 16.51 -9.61
N ILE A 15 -16.65 16.05 -8.38
CA ILE A 15 -16.55 14.62 -8.06
C ILE A 15 -17.61 14.20 -7.05
N ASP A 16 -18.18 13.02 -7.26
CA ASP A 16 -19.10 12.34 -6.37
C ASP A 16 -18.37 11.52 -5.29
N ALA A 17 -19.09 11.20 -4.22
CA ALA A 17 -18.60 10.26 -3.22
C ALA A 17 -18.40 8.87 -3.86
N TYR A 18 -17.17 8.38 -3.80
CA TYR A 18 -16.78 7.16 -4.51
C TYR A 18 -16.43 5.99 -3.59
N ALA A 19 -16.60 6.16 -2.27
CA ALA A 19 -16.24 5.15 -1.28
C ALA A 19 -16.92 3.79 -1.55
N VAL A 20 -18.19 3.83 -1.93
CA VAL A 20 -19.00 2.64 -2.27
C VAL A 20 -18.62 2.12 -3.65
N SER A 21 -18.63 2.97 -4.69
CA SER A 21 -18.36 2.55 -6.07
C SER A 21 -16.94 1.98 -6.26
N HIS A 22 -15.99 2.40 -5.44
CA HIS A 22 -14.60 1.92 -5.47
C HIS A 22 -14.28 0.95 -4.33
N ASN A 23 -15.27 0.58 -3.52
CA ASN A 23 -15.13 -0.37 -2.41
C ASN A 23 -13.91 -0.06 -1.53
N LEU A 24 -13.77 1.18 -1.04
CA LEU A 24 -12.57 1.65 -0.31
C LEU A 24 -12.29 0.87 0.98
N ASP A 25 -13.32 0.25 1.53
CA ASP A 25 -13.31 -0.47 2.79
C ASP A 25 -13.25 -2.00 2.63
N VAL A 26 -12.93 -2.52 1.44
CA VAL A 26 -12.85 -3.97 1.15
C VAL A 26 -11.95 -4.75 2.13
N TRP A 27 -10.96 -4.08 2.74
CA TRP A 27 -10.02 -4.65 3.71
C TRP A 27 -10.55 -4.67 5.15
N LYS A 28 -11.71 -4.06 5.45
CA LYS A 28 -12.30 -4.04 6.79
C LYS A 28 -12.99 -5.37 7.12
N ASN A 29 -12.25 -6.45 7.03
CA ASN A 29 -12.65 -7.81 7.40
C ASN A 29 -11.64 -8.39 8.40
N ASP A 30 -12.04 -9.39 9.17
CA ASP A 30 -11.25 -9.94 10.28
C ASP A 30 -9.87 -10.46 9.81
N GLU A 31 -9.81 -11.14 8.66
CA GLU A 31 -8.53 -11.66 8.15
C GLU A 31 -7.52 -10.55 7.87
N CYS A 32 -7.98 -9.43 7.31
CA CYS A 32 -7.12 -8.28 7.01
C CYS A 32 -6.75 -7.51 8.26
N LEU A 33 -7.68 -7.31 9.20
CA LEU A 33 -7.43 -6.58 10.46
C LEU A 33 -6.40 -7.31 11.34
N GLU A 34 -6.36 -8.64 11.28
CA GLU A 34 -5.36 -9.46 11.99
C GLU A 34 -4.07 -9.69 11.18
N CYS A 35 -3.95 -9.13 9.96
CA CYS A 35 -2.80 -9.35 9.09
C CYS A 35 -1.67 -8.33 9.36
N ALA A 36 -0.49 -8.83 9.74
CA ALA A 36 0.70 -8.00 9.95
C ALA A 36 1.12 -7.16 8.72
N TYR A 37 0.70 -7.58 7.51
CA TYR A 37 0.99 -6.86 6.27
C TYR A 37 -0.03 -5.77 5.92
N LEU A 38 -1.12 -5.62 6.66
CA LEU A 38 -2.14 -4.61 6.35
C LEU A 38 -1.56 -3.18 6.22
N PRO A 39 -0.63 -2.70 7.09
CA PRO A 39 -0.07 -1.34 6.99
C PRO A 39 0.68 -1.04 5.69
N ILE A 40 1.08 -2.07 4.93
CA ILE A 40 1.77 -1.92 3.63
C ILE A 40 0.91 -2.38 2.45
N CYS A 41 -0.12 -3.21 2.69
CA CYS A 41 -0.92 -3.85 1.66
C CYS A 41 -2.25 -3.14 1.40
N PHE A 42 -2.92 -2.61 2.43
CA PHE A 42 -4.23 -1.94 2.34
C PHE A 42 -5.34 -2.75 1.63
N GLY A 43 -5.28 -4.09 1.72
CA GLY A 43 -6.21 -4.99 1.01
C GLY A 43 -5.83 -5.29 -0.44
N GLY A 44 -4.68 -4.82 -0.92
CA GLY A 44 -4.13 -5.11 -2.24
C GLY A 44 -4.62 -4.18 -3.35
N CYS A 45 -4.33 -4.55 -4.60
CA CYS A 45 -4.66 -3.74 -5.77
C CYS A 45 -6.03 -4.09 -6.36
N ARG A 46 -7.00 -3.17 -6.23
CA ARG A 46 -8.34 -3.30 -6.83
C ARG A 46 -8.29 -3.48 -8.35
N PHE A 47 -7.36 -2.83 -9.03
CA PHE A 47 -7.21 -2.99 -10.48
C PHE A 47 -6.76 -4.41 -10.85
N LEU A 48 -5.87 -5.03 -10.07
CA LEU A 48 -5.49 -6.43 -10.30
C LEU A 48 -6.61 -7.40 -9.97
N SER A 49 -7.41 -7.13 -8.92
CA SER A 49 -8.64 -7.90 -8.66
C SER A 49 -9.57 -7.85 -9.87
N LEU A 50 -9.82 -6.64 -10.40
CA LEU A 50 -10.67 -6.42 -11.56
C LEU A 50 -10.17 -7.18 -12.80
N LEU A 51 -8.86 -7.17 -13.06
CA LEU A 51 -8.29 -7.88 -14.20
C LEU A 51 -8.44 -9.40 -14.10
N ARG A 52 -8.38 -9.97 -12.89
CA ARG A 52 -8.45 -11.43 -12.68
C ARG A 52 -9.87 -11.96 -12.53
N THR A 53 -10.73 -11.20 -11.86
CA THR A 53 -12.07 -11.66 -11.45
C THR A 53 -13.19 -10.97 -12.21
N GLY A 54 -12.91 -9.84 -12.87
CA GLY A 54 -13.94 -8.97 -13.44
C GLY A 54 -14.60 -8.04 -12.43
N ALA A 55 -14.23 -8.08 -11.15
CA ALA A 55 -14.82 -7.28 -10.07
C ALA A 55 -13.80 -6.72 -9.07
N ILE A 56 -14.23 -5.71 -8.30
CA ILE A 56 -13.47 -5.06 -7.21
C ILE A 56 -14.09 -5.34 -5.83
N ASP A 57 -14.88 -6.39 -5.74
CA ASP A 57 -15.62 -6.82 -4.55
C ASP A 57 -14.75 -7.61 -3.55
N GLY A 58 -13.53 -7.98 -3.94
CA GLY A 58 -12.59 -8.73 -3.10
C GLY A 58 -11.25 -8.03 -2.87
N VAL A 59 -10.55 -8.52 -1.83
CA VAL A 59 -9.14 -8.16 -1.59
C VAL A 59 -8.23 -8.86 -2.60
N ASP A 60 -7.19 -8.17 -3.04
CA ASP A 60 -6.08 -8.77 -3.78
C ASP A 60 -4.99 -9.18 -2.78
N CYS A 61 -5.25 -10.23 -2.00
CA CYS A 61 -4.32 -10.67 -0.98
C CYS A 61 -3.01 -11.19 -1.61
N ARG A 62 -1.89 -10.55 -1.26
CA ARG A 62 -0.54 -10.90 -1.73
C ARG A 62 0.36 -11.41 -0.61
N ARG A 63 -0.21 -11.98 0.47
CA ARG A 63 0.52 -12.48 1.65
C ARG A 63 1.71 -13.36 1.25
N ALA A 64 1.48 -14.39 0.43
CA ALA A 64 2.54 -15.29 -0.03
C ALA A 64 3.69 -14.60 -0.80
N TYR A 65 3.39 -13.52 -1.54
CA TYR A 65 4.42 -12.72 -2.20
C TYR A 65 5.21 -11.89 -1.19
N LEU A 66 4.53 -11.29 -0.22
CA LEU A 66 5.17 -10.50 0.84
C LEU A 66 6.02 -11.39 1.75
N ASP A 67 5.55 -12.59 2.10
CA ASP A 67 6.32 -13.61 2.83
C ASP A 67 7.64 -13.93 2.10
N ALA A 68 7.58 -14.08 0.77
CA ALA A 68 8.72 -14.49 -0.04
C ALA A 68 9.70 -13.33 -0.37
N ALA A 69 9.21 -12.10 -0.51
CA ALA A 69 9.98 -11.01 -1.08
C ALA A 69 10.30 -9.85 -0.11
N LEU A 70 9.48 -9.63 0.92
CA LEU A 70 9.54 -8.40 1.72
C LEU A 70 10.89 -8.23 2.41
N GLU A 71 11.45 -9.29 2.98
CA GLU A 71 12.76 -9.23 3.63
C GLU A 71 13.84 -8.73 2.66
N GLN A 72 13.89 -9.28 1.45
CA GLN A 72 14.90 -8.91 0.46
C GLN A 72 14.72 -7.47 -0.02
N LEU A 73 13.47 -7.04 -0.23
CA LEU A 73 13.15 -5.65 -0.59
C LEU A 73 13.60 -4.67 0.49
N VAL A 74 13.37 -4.98 1.76
CA VAL A 74 13.79 -4.13 2.88
C VAL A 74 15.32 -4.11 3.00
N ARG A 75 15.99 -5.25 2.91
CA ARG A 75 17.46 -5.31 2.91
C ARG A 75 18.06 -4.51 1.76
N GLN A 76 17.45 -4.57 0.57
CA GLN A 76 17.86 -3.77 -0.58
C GLN A 76 17.67 -2.27 -0.31
N ASP A 77 16.54 -1.82 0.23
CA ASP A 77 16.31 -0.38 0.53
C ASP A 77 17.32 0.14 1.56
N LEU A 78 17.67 -0.68 2.56
CA LEU A 78 18.71 -0.36 3.55
C LEU A 78 20.11 -0.30 2.93
N ALA A 79 20.47 -1.27 2.08
CA ALA A 79 21.78 -1.34 1.44
C ALA A 79 21.98 -0.26 0.37
N MET A 80 20.91 0.07 -0.37
CA MET A 80 20.91 1.11 -1.39
C MET A 80 20.78 2.52 -0.80
N GLY A 81 20.72 2.62 0.53
CA GLY A 81 20.78 3.84 1.34
C GLY A 81 20.25 5.05 0.61
N ARG A 82 18.92 5.24 0.59
CA ARG A 82 18.23 6.28 -0.19
C ARG A 82 19.03 7.59 -0.25
N SER A 83 19.81 7.74 -1.32
CA SER A 83 20.56 8.97 -1.62
C SER A 83 19.65 10.14 -2.02
N TRP A 84 18.33 9.89 -2.02
CA TRP A 84 17.28 10.89 -2.23
C TRP A 84 17.04 11.82 -1.05
N HIS A 85 17.79 11.69 0.05
CA HIS A 85 17.88 12.73 1.08
C HIS A 85 19.30 13.25 1.19
N SER A 86 19.73 14.06 0.21
CA SER A 86 20.82 15.03 0.42
C SER A 86 20.36 16.20 1.32
N GLY A 87 19.60 15.94 2.40
CA GLY A 87 19.09 17.04 3.23
C GLY A 87 18.37 16.72 4.53
N VAL A 88 17.80 15.53 4.76
CA VAL A 88 17.04 15.27 5.99
C VAL A 88 17.07 13.79 6.38
N VAL A 89 18.14 13.29 7.00
CA VAL A 89 18.01 12.39 8.18
C VAL A 89 19.31 12.40 9.00
N ASN A 90 19.39 13.36 9.91
CA ASN A 90 20.33 13.36 11.02
C ASN A 90 19.59 12.91 12.29
N PHE A 91 19.04 11.68 12.29
CA PHE A 91 18.24 11.20 13.42
C PHE A 91 18.53 9.76 13.86
N VAL A 92 19.15 8.92 13.02
CA VAL A 92 19.54 7.56 13.43
C VAL A 92 20.94 7.52 14.05
N ASN A 93 21.77 8.56 13.84
CA ASN A 93 23.11 8.63 14.43
C ASN A 93 23.14 9.20 15.86
N ILE A 94 22.01 9.67 16.41
CA ILE A 94 21.93 10.24 17.76
C ILE A 94 21.66 9.17 18.84
N LEU A 95 21.14 7.99 18.48
CA LEU A 95 20.82 6.93 19.47
C LEU A 95 21.86 5.81 19.55
N LEU A 96 22.91 5.83 18.72
CA LEU A 96 23.96 4.81 18.70
C LEU A 96 25.37 5.33 19.07
N MET A 97 25.51 6.61 19.47
CA MET A 97 26.81 7.18 19.85
C MET A 97 26.97 7.49 21.35
N ASP A 98 26.05 7.04 22.22
CA ASP A 98 26.14 7.24 23.69
C ASP A 98 26.18 5.94 24.52
N VAL A 99 26.66 4.83 23.94
CA VAL A 99 26.95 3.61 24.71
C VAL A 99 28.31 3.02 24.30
N THR A 100 29.38 3.77 24.53
CA THR A 100 30.69 3.23 24.89
C THR A 100 31.48 4.33 25.59
N LEU A 101 31.96 3.98 26.80
CA LEU A 101 32.87 4.71 27.68
C LEU A 101 33.98 5.50 26.98
#